data_AF-A0A7Y5LFY9-F1
#
_entry.id   AF-A0A7Y5LFY9-F1
#
_cell.length_a   1.000
_cell.length_b   1.000
_cell.length_c   1.000
_cell.angle_alpha   90.00
_cell.angle_beta   90.00
_cell.angle_gamma   90.00
#
_symmetry.space_group_name_H-M   'P 1'
#
loop_
_entity.id
_entity.type
_entity.pdbx_description
1 polymer ?
#
loop_
_entity_poly.entity_id
_entity_poly.type
_entity_poly.pdbx_seq_one_letter_code
_entity_poly.pdbx_strand_id
1 'polypeptide(L)'
;MIGLLLVLIASPQATEELFITSEHPRLLLNSRRLKLLRRERVRESIRWQQFQTLMTGGVPMPEPGFANALYYRITDDAEAGRRAVEWALGPQTDLRQLAIVFDWCQPLLNDNQSAVIAARLRAGLDSATGARDLPAVRSAVMAAIALAGHNPDAERLLNELIRKKWQEDLAPKLGVQPVPFPLQETYALYELIHIIRDNTGVDLRDSARAFFKTFPAYHMLAHYPASYPAGENDFRIPVSGTGKEPDLRRASLSRAAELSMVAYDTNAIESQFVQGWLINDRFLMRGPFGAPYELLWANPYQPGLSYFHMPLVFHDPATGRLILRSSWEEDAQWFGHLEGWTQLFENGRIVKVRSRTKQPPVRMGEAMVVFAGNGLRFRGGSGNGSEVFVVGLTPSQEYEIEMDDREMFEQTADAGGILSLSISKGAATGVRIREVAPPHQSPKNRP
;
A
#
# COMPACT_ATOMS: atom_id res chain seq x y z
N MET A 1 -31.97 -31.03 -11.36
CA MET A 1 -31.56 -29.92 -12.23
C MET A 1 -30.11 -29.60 -11.90
N ILE A 2 -29.17 -30.07 -12.72
CA ILE A 2 -27.72 -29.93 -12.47
C ILE A 2 -27.32 -28.54 -12.94
N GLY A 3 -26.98 -27.65 -11.99
CA GLY A 3 -26.50 -26.31 -12.26
C GLY A 3 -25.04 -26.34 -12.66
N LEU A 4 -24.76 -26.00 -13.92
CA LEU A 4 -23.42 -25.89 -14.47
C LEU A 4 -22.74 -24.63 -13.89
N LEU A 5 -21.72 -24.81 -13.06
CA LEU A 5 -20.87 -23.74 -12.57
C LEU A 5 -19.95 -23.29 -13.73
N LEU A 6 -20.28 -22.17 -14.37
CA LEU A 6 -19.41 -21.55 -15.38
C LEU A 6 -18.24 -20.85 -14.64
N VAL A 7 -17.10 -21.52 -14.57
CA VAL A 7 -15.82 -20.88 -14.24
C VAL A 7 -15.43 -20.04 -15.47
N LEU A 8 -15.59 -18.73 -15.36
CA LEU A 8 -14.99 -17.77 -16.29
C LEU A 8 -13.47 -17.86 -16.12
N ILE A 9 -12.83 -18.67 -16.95
CA ILE A 9 -11.38 -18.62 -17.13
C ILE A 9 -11.11 -17.28 -17.82
N ALA A 10 -10.51 -16.34 -17.10
CA ALA A 10 -9.99 -15.11 -17.68
C ALA A 10 -8.99 -15.51 -18.78
N SER A 11 -9.28 -15.13 -20.02
CA SER A 11 -8.31 -15.27 -21.11
C SER A 11 -7.02 -14.52 -20.74
N PRO A 12 -5.82 -15.09 -20.97
CA PRO A 12 -4.61 -14.30 -20.88
C PRO A 12 -4.72 -13.16 -21.88
N GLN A 13 -4.76 -11.93 -21.37
CA GLN A 13 -4.71 -10.73 -22.23
C GLN A 13 -3.43 -10.83 -23.05
N ALA A 14 -3.55 -10.75 -24.37
CA ALA A 14 -2.38 -10.69 -25.26
C ALA A 14 -1.46 -9.56 -24.78
N THR A 15 -0.21 -9.88 -24.53
CA THR A 15 0.76 -8.98 -23.93
C THR A 15 1.03 -7.81 -24.86
N GLU A 16 0.61 -6.59 -24.48
CA GLU A 16 1.15 -5.39 -25.08
C GLU A 16 2.64 -5.31 -24.72
N GLU A 17 3.50 -5.39 -25.73
CA GLU A 17 4.93 -5.19 -25.56
C GLU A 17 5.17 -3.75 -25.09
N LEU A 18 5.99 -3.60 -24.04
CA LEU A 18 6.27 -2.32 -23.43
C LEU A 18 7.33 -1.58 -24.24
N PHE A 19 6.96 -0.44 -24.81
CA PHE A 19 7.87 0.47 -25.50
C PHE A 19 8.03 1.76 -24.71
N ILE A 20 9.26 2.25 -24.61
CA ILE A 20 9.56 3.50 -23.90
C ILE A 20 9.52 4.63 -24.93
N THR A 21 8.48 5.46 -24.85
CA THR A 21 8.20 6.51 -25.84
C THR A 21 8.62 7.91 -25.40
N SER A 22 9.08 8.05 -24.16
CA SER A 22 9.37 9.32 -23.51
C SER A 22 10.85 9.71 -23.61
N GLU A 23 11.11 11.01 -23.50
CA GLU A 23 12.45 11.57 -23.33
C GLU A 23 12.75 11.85 -21.86
N HIS A 24 14.02 11.97 -21.50
CA HIS A 24 14.43 12.36 -20.14
C HIS A 24 13.86 13.75 -19.75
N PRO A 25 13.33 13.91 -18.52
CA PRO A 25 13.19 12.93 -17.45
C PRO A 25 11.95 12.04 -17.61
N ARG A 26 12.15 10.74 -17.45
CA ARG A 26 11.16 9.67 -17.60
C ARG A 26 10.61 9.17 -16.26
N LEU A 27 11.42 9.22 -15.21
CA LEU A 27 11.12 8.63 -13.93
C LEU A 27 10.41 9.63 -13.03
N LEU A 28 9.13 9.38 -12.73
CA LEU A 28 8.33 10.12 -11.75
C LEU A 28 8.22 11.64 -11.98
N LEU A 29 8.88 12.24 -12.96
CA LEU A 29 8.87 13.68 -13.24
C LEU A 29 8.52 13.97 -14.71
N ASN A 30 7.42 13.40 -15.18
CA ASN A 30 6.89 13.78 -16.49
C ASN A 30 6.68 15.31 -16.60
N SER A 31 6.61 15.82 -17.83
CA SER A 31 6.52 17.25 -18.13
C SER A 31 5.39 17.96 -17.38
N ARG A 32 4.26 17.28 -17.16
CA ARG A 32 3.13 17.82 -16.40
C ARG A 32 3.51 18.03 -14.93
N ARG A 33 4.08 17.02 -14.28
CA ARG A 33 4.48 17.11 -12.86
C ARG A 33 5.59 18.14 -12.67
N LEU A 34 6.61 18.14 -13.53
CA LEU A 34 7.67 19.14 -13.47
C LEU A 34 7.15 20.59 -13.59
N LYS A 35 6.19 20.82 -14.50
CA LYS A 35 5.53 22.12 -14.64
C LYS A 35 4.75 22.52 -13.37
N LEU A 36 4.12 21.58 -12.70
CA LEU A 36 3.43 21.84 -11.42
C LEU A 36 4.44 22.19 -10.31
N LEU A 37 5.53 21.44 -10.17
CA LEU A 37 6.54 21.72 -9.15
C LEU A 37 7.24 23.07 -9.38
N ARG A 38 7.51 23.44 -10.63
CA ARG A 38 8.02 24.79 -10.94
C ARG A 38 7.02 25.90 -10.58
N ARG A 39 5.72 25.62 -10.66
CA ARG A 39 4.67 26.55 -10.19
C ARG A 39 4.62 26.61 -8.66
N GLU A 40 4.83 25.51 -7.95
CA GLU A 40 4.95 25.52 -6.48
C GLU A 40 6.06 26.47 -6.02
N ARG A 41 7.20 26.46 -6.72
CA ARG A 41 8.28 27.44 -6.52
C ARG A 41 7.80 28.87 -6.74
N VAL A 42 7.23 29.17 -7.90
CA VAL A 42 6.77 30.54 -8.24
C VAL A 42 5.71 31.04 -7.26
N ARG A 43 4.89 30.14 -6.71
CA ARG A 43 3.84 30.45 -5.73
C ARG A 43 4.35 30.53 -4.30
N GLU A 44 5.61 30.19 -4.06
CA GLU A 44 6.17 30.13 -2.70
C GLU A 44 5.31 29.25 -1.79
N SER A 45 4.91 28.07 -2.27
CA SER A 45 4.07 27.18 -1.48
C SER A 45 4.81 26.71 -0.23
N ILE A 46 4.09 26.40 0.85
CA ILE A 46 4.68 25.95 2.12
C ILE A 46 5.60 24.73 1.90
N ARG A 47 5.20 23.80 1.02
CA ARG A 47 6.01 22.60 0.68
C ARG A 47 7.30 22.97 -0.03
N TRP A 48 7.22 23.91 -0.96
CA TRP A 48 8.40 24.43 -1.63
C TRP A 48 9.33 25.15 -0.65
N GLN A 49 8.81 26.09 0.15
CA GLN A 49 9.59 26.85 1.13
C GLN A 49 10.29 25.94 2.14
N GLN A 50 9.60 24.91 2.64
CA GLN A 50 10.15 23.89 3.52
C GLN A 50 11.33 23.18 2.87
N PHE A 51 11.14 22.65 1.66
CA PHE A 51 12.19 21.93 0.94
C PHE A 51 13.36 22.84 0.58
N GLN A 52 13.09 24.05 0.10
CA GLN A 52 14.10 25.05 -0.23
C GLN A 52 14.94 25.39 0.99
N THR A 53 14.32 25.63 2.16
CA THR A 53 15.02 25.96 3.40
C THR A 53 16.01 24.87 3.81
N LEU A 54 15.61 23.59 3.67
CA LEU A 54 16.51 22.46 3.96
C LEU A 54 17.70 22.41 2.99
N MET A 55 17.42 22.61 1.70
CA MET A 55 18.44 22.54 0.64
C MET A 55 19.42 23.71 0.72
N THR A 56 18.95 24.94 0.93
CA THR A 56 19.81 26.14 1.05
C THR A 56 20.51 26.23 2.40
N GLY A 57 19.90 25.67 3.45
CA GLY A 57 20.51 25.54 4.77
C GLY A 57 21.60 24.46 4.85
N GLY A 58 21.83 23.69 3.77
CA GLY A 58 22.85 22.65 3.73
C GLY A 58 22.57 21.45 4.64
N VAL A 59 21.29 21.17 4.92
CA VAL A 59 20.89 20.04 5.76
C VAL A 59 21.29 18.72 5.08
N PRO A 60 21.96 17.79 5.78
CA PRO A 60 22.25 16.47 5.23
C PRO A 60 20.96 15.70 4.89
N MET A 61 20.73 15.50 3.60
CA MET A 61 19.55 14.76 3.12
C MET A 61 19.82 13.26 3.21
N PRO A 62 18.91 12.45 3.83
CA PRO A 62 19.06 11.00 3.88
C PRO A 62 19.09 10.31 2.50
N GLU A 63 18.45 10.93 1.51
CA GLU A 63 18.45 10.49 0.11
C GLU A 63 18.99 11.63 -0.77
N PRO A 64 20.31 11.87 -0.73
CA PRO A 64 20.91 13.07 -1.30
C PRO A 64 20.87 13.08 -2.83
N GLY A 65 20.94 11.91 -3.49
CA GLY A 65 20.82 11.82 -4.95
C GLY A 65 19.43 12.26 -5.40
N PHE A 66 18.38 11.75 -4.74
CA PHE A 66 17.00 12.13 -5.02
C PHE A 66 16.74 13.61 -4.69
N ALA A 67 17.11 14.08 -3.50
CA ALA A 67 16.84 15.46 -3.07
C ALA A 67 17.56 16.50 -3.95
N ASN A 68 18.86 16.33 -4.22
CA ASN A 68 19.61 17.28 -5.04
C ASN A 68 19.13 17.28 -6.50
N ALA A 69 18.81 16.11 -7.07
CA ALA A 69 18.25 16.03 -8.42
C ALA A 69 16.87 16.70 -8.49
N LEU A 70 15.99 16.47 -7.51
CA LEU A 70 14.67 17.13 -7.44
C LEU A 70 14.82 18.66 -7.41
N TYR A 71 15.68 19.16 -6.53
CA TYR A 71 15.93 20.58 -6.40
C TYR A 71 16.47 21.18 -7.70
N TYR A 72 17.43 20.52 -8.35
CA TYR A 72 17.92 20.92 -9.68
C TYR A 72 16.80 21.04 -10.70
N ARG A 73 15.93 20.02 -10.84
CA ARG A 73 14.86 20.05 -11.84
C ARG A 73 13.88 21.20 -11.65
N ILE A 74 13.59 21.53 -10.39
CA ILE A 74 12.64 22.61 -10.05
C ILE A 74 13.30 23.99 -10.24
N THR A 75 14.58 24.12 -9.90
CA THR A 75 15.24 25.43 -9.82
C THR A 75 16.10 25.80 -11.01
N ASP A 76 16.55 24.80 -11.77
CA ASP A 76 17.63 24.87 -12.74
C ASP A 76 19.01 25.22 -12.11
N ASP A 77 19.18 24.98 -10.80
CA ASP A 77 20.46 25.14 -10.09
C ASP A 77 21.45 24.02 -10.45
N ALA A 78 22.42 24.33 -11.31
CA ALA A 78 23.43 23.40 -11.77
C ALA A 78 24.33 22.87 -10.64
N GLU A 79 24.57 23.62 -9.56
CA GLU A 79 25.41 23.14 -8.45
C GLU A 79 24.70 22.02 -7.68
N ALA A 80 23.38 22.16 -7.45
CA ALA A 80 22.59 21.06 -6.89
C ALA A 80 22.63 19.83 -7.79
N GLY A 81 22.47 20.01 -9.10
CA GLY A 81 22.54 18.90 -10.04
C GLY A 81 23.92 18.22 -10.06
N ARG A 82 25.01 18.99 -9.97
CA ARG A 82 26.38 18.43 -9.87
C ARG A 82 26.59 17.64 -8.59
N ARG A 83 26.09 18.11 -7.43
CA ARG A 83 26.12 17.32 -6.18
C ARG A 83 25.40 15.98 -6.31
N ALA A 84 24.27 15.95 -7.04
CA ALA A 84 23.57 14.69 -7.32
C ALA A 84 24.42 13.75 -8.18
N VAL A 85 25.05 14.27 -9.24
CA VAL A 85 25.95 13.51 -10.11
C VAL A 85 27.18 13.00 -9.36
N GLU A 86 27.83 13.83 -8.54
CA GLU A 86 28.97 13.45 -7.69
C GLU A 86 28.59 12.32 -6.73
N TRP A 87 27.42 12.42 -6.10
CA TRP A 87 26.89 11.34 -5.28
C TRP A 87 26.73 10.04 -6.08
N ALA A 88 26.19 10.11 -7.30
CA ALA A 88 26.00 8.94 -8.17
C ALA A 88 27.31 8.33 -8.70
N LEU A 89 28.39 9.12 -8.80
CA LEU A 89 29.74 8.66 -9.17
C LEU A 89 30.51 8.08 -7.97
N GLY A 90 30.13 8.42 -6.74
CA GLY A 90 30.67 7.88 -5.50
C GLY A 90 30.42 6.37 -5.32
N PRO A 91 30.82 5.75 -4.18
CA PRO A 91 30.72 4.30 -3.96
C PRO A 91 29.29 3.79 -3.67
N GLN A 92 28.26 4.54 -4.08
CA GLN A 92 26.87 4.32 -3.69
C GLN A 92 26.24 3.13 -4.43
N THR A 93 25.34 2.43 -3.75
CA THR A 93 24.68 1.21 -4.28
C THR A 93 23.16 1.33 -4.38
N ASP A 94 22.57 2.47 -4.02
CA ASP A 94 21.12 2.67 -4.12
C ASP A 94 20.70 2.83 -5.59
N LEU A 95 20.24 1.72 -6.18
CA LEU A 95 19.86 1.64 -7.59
C LEU A 95 18.71 2.59 -7.95
N ARG A 96 17.77 2.83 -7.03
CA ARG A 96 16.65 3.76 -7.25
C ARG A 96 17.17 5.18 -7.40
N GLN A 97 18.01 5.64 -6.47
CA GLN A 97 18.58 6.99 -6.53
C GLN A 97 19.53 7.14 -7.73
N LEU A 98 20.33 6.12 -8.06
CA LEU A 98 21.17 6.13 -9.26
C LEU A 98 20.34 6.32 -10.53
N ALA A 99 19.21 5.61 -10.65
CA ALA A 99 18.32 5.74 -11.81
C ALA A 99 17.70 7.14 -11.89
N ILE A 100 17.25 7.69 -10.76
CA ILE A 100 16.73 9.07 -10.67
C ILE A 100 17.77 10.09 -11.08
N VAL A 101 19.01 10.00 -10.56
CA VAL A 101 20.07 10.96 -10.91
C VAL A 101 20.42 10.85 -12.39
N PHE A 102 20.59 9.63 -12.91
CA PHE A 102 20.87 9.43 -14.33
C PHE A 102 19.78 10.03 -15.21
N ASP A 103 18.50 9.80 -14.87
CA ASP A 103 17.36 10.29 -15.64
C ASP A 103 17.17 11.81 -15.54
N TRP A 104 17.28 12.38 -14.34
CA TRP A 104 16.96 13.79 -14.11
C TRP A 104 18.12 14.72 -14.45
N CYS A 105 19.35 14.27 -14.26
CA CYS A 105 20.55 15.09 -14.46
C CYS A 105 21.22 14.89 -15.83
N GLN A 106 20.56 14.25 -16.81
CA GLN A 106 21.08 14.09 -18.18
C GLN A 106 21.76 15.35 -18.74
N PRO A 107 21.17 16.56 -18.65
CA PRO A 107 21.80 17.76 -19.21
C PRO A 107 23.14 18.18 -18.56
N LEU A 108 23.50 17.60 -17.42
CA LEU A 108 24.73 17.90 -16.68
C LEU A 108 25.80 16.81 -16.82
N LEU A 109 25.44 15.65 -17.37
CA LEU A 109 26.35 14.52 -17.53
C LEU A 109 27.22 14.75 -18.78
N ASN A 110 28.53 14.63 -18.62
CA ASN A 110 29.40 14.39 -19.77
C ASN A 110 29.41 12.91 -20.16
N ASP A 111 29.94 12.59 -21.36
CA ASP A 111 29.95 11.23 -21.92
C ASP A 111 30.55 10.19 -20.97
N ASN A 112 31.65 10.53 -20.30
CA ASN A 112 32.32 9.63 -19.36
C ASN A 112 31.47 9.39 -18.10
N GLN A 113 30.92 10.44 -17.51
CA GLN A 113 30.04 10.33 -16.35
C GLN A 113 28.78 9.52 -16.68
N SER A 114 28.18 9.79 -17.85
CA SER A 114 27.03 9.05 -18.36
C SER A 114 27.37 7.56 -18.52
N ALA A 115 28.50 7.22 -19.16
CA ALA A 115 28.94 5.84 -19.33
C ALA A 115 29.18 5.11 -17.99
N VAL A 116 29.80 5.77 -17.01
CA VAL A 116 30.07 5.19 -15.68
C VAL A 116 28.78 4.89 -14.94
N ILE A 117 27.84 5.84 -14.88
CA ILE A 117 26.57 5.63 -14.18
C ILE A 117 25.72 4.58 -14.93
N ALA A 118 25.68 4.63 -16.27
CA ALA A 118 24.98 3.63 -17.07
C ALA A 118 25.54 2.21 -16.88
N ALA A 119 26.86 2.05 -16.72
CA ALA A 119 27.47 0.76 -16.39
C ALA A 119 27.01 0.23 -15.02
N ARG A 120 26.89 1.10 -14.01
CA ARG A 120 26.38 0.73 -12.68
C ARG A 120 24.90 0.37 -12.70
N LEU A 121 24.08 1.11 -13.46
CA LEU A 121 22.67 0.77 -13.63
C LEU A 121 22.49 -0.60 -14.30
N ARG A 122 23.31 -0.92 -15.31
CA ARG A 122 23.31 -2.24 -15.95
C ARG A 122 23.68 -3.35 -14.96
N ALA A 123 24.77 -3.19 -14.21
CA ALA A 123 25.17 -4.17 -13.20
C ALA A 123 24.10 -4.36 -12.10
N GLY A 124 23.43 -3.28 -11.69
CA GLY A 124 22.31 -3.34 -10.75
C GLY A 124 21.09 -4.06 -11.32
N LEU A 125 20.77 -3.84 -12.59
CA LEU A 125 19.68 -4.51 -13.31
C LEU A 125 19.91 -6.02 -13.40
N ASP A 126 21.13 -6.45 -13.77
CA ASP A 126 21.50 -7.85 -13.84
C ASP A 126 21.36 -8.54 -12.48
N SER A 127 21.81 -7.87 -11.42
CA SER A 127 21.71 -8.36 -10.03
C SER A 127 20.24 -8.46 -9.55
N ALA A 128 19.35 -7.62 -10.08
CA ALA A 128 17.95 -7.56 -9.66
C ALA A 128 17.03 -8.58 -10.38
N THR A 129 17.55 -9.36 -11.34
CA THR A 129 16.79 -10.46 -11.99
C THR A 129 16.26 -11.52 -11.00
N GLY A 130 16.88 -11.63 -9.83
CA GLY A 130 16.46 -12.49 -8.71
C GLY A 130 15.63 -11.79 -7.62
N ALA A 131 15.36 -10.48 -7.73
CA ALA A 131 14.68 -9.69 -6.70
C ALA A 131 13.31 -10.27 -6.32
N ARG A 132 13.00 -10.34 -5.03
CA ARG A 132 11.72 -10.88 -4.53
C ARG A 132 10.80 -9.80 -3.98
N ASP A 133 11.35 -8.75 -3.38
CA ASP A 133 10.59 -7.64 -2.83
C ASP A 133 10.27 -6.57 -3.89
N LEU A 134 9.20 -5.83 -3.65
CA LEU A 134 8.76 -4.76 -4.56
C LEU A 134 9.78 -3.61 -4.68
N PRO A 135 10.44 -3.14 -3.61
CA PRO A 135 11.45 -2.09 -3.70
C PRO A 135 12.57 -2.40 -4.70
N ALA A 136 13.10 -3.63 -4.71
CA ALA A 136 14.14 -4.06 -5.62
C ALA A 136 13.61 -4.19 -7.05
N VAL A 137 12.43 -4.79 -7.26
CA VAL A 137 11.78 -4.86 -8.59
C VAL A 137 11.54 -3.46 -9.15
N ARG A 138 10.97 -2.56 -8.36
CA ARG A 138 10.77 -1.16 -8.72
C ARG A 138 12.08 -0.49 -9.13
N SER A 139 13.16 -0.70 -8.37
CA SER A 139 14.46 -0.08 -8.65
C SER A 139 15.07 -0.60 -9.96
N ALA A 140 14.89 -1.89 -10.24
CA ALA A 140 15.31 -2.50 -11.50
C ALA A 140 14.53 -1.94 -12.69
N VAL A 141 13.21 -1.81 -12.55
CA VAL A 141 12.35 -1.20 -13.58
C VAL A 141 12.74 0.27 -13.83
N MET A 142 13.01 1.04 -12.78
CA MET A 142 13.53 2.41 -12.92
C MET A 142 14.85 2.44 -13.68
N ALA A 143 15.78 1.54 -13.36
CA ALA A 143 17.07 1.45 -14.05
C ALA A 143 16.89 1.09 -15.53
N ALA A 144 16.01 0.13 -15.86
CA ALA A 144 15.70 -0.23 -17.24
C ALA A 144 15.12 0.96 -18.02
N ILE A 145 14.16 1.69 -17.45
CA ILE A 145 13.57 2.88 -18.10
C ILE A 145 14.59 4.00 -18.27
N ALA A 146 15.41 4.26 -17.25
CA ALA A 146 16.46 5.28 -17.31
C ALA A 146 17.51 4.95 -18.38
N LEU A 147 17.78 3.66 -18.64
CA LEU A 147 18.77 3.21 -19.62
C LEU A 147 18.24 3.16 -21.06
N ALA A 148 16.95 3.39 -21.32
CA ALA A 148 16.44 3.34 -22.69
C ALA A 148 17.12 4.41 -23.58
N GLY A 149 17.54 4.00 -24.78
CA GLY A 149 18.39 4.81 -25.66
C GLY A 149 19.89 4.75 -25.34
N HIS A 150 20.28 4.33 -24.13
CA HIS A 150 21.68 4.12 -23.73
C HIS A 150 22.09 2.63 -23.68
N ASN A 151 21.10 1.73 -23.60
CA ASN A 151 21.30 0.29 -23.62
C ASN A 151 20.30 -0.36 -24.59
N PRO A 152 20.77 -1.07 -25.63
CA PRO A 152 19.89 -1.74 -26.59
C PRO A 152 18.98 -2.82 -25.96
N ASP A 153 19.38 -3.37 -24.81
CA ASP A 153 18.61 -4.41 -24.11
C ASP A 153 17.58 -3.86 -23.10
N ALA A 154 17.51 -2.55 -22.89
CA ALA A 154 16.71 -1.95 -21.82
C ALA A 154 15.21 -2.34 -21.90
N GLU A 155 14.60 -2.25 -23.08
CA GLU A 155 13.19 -2.56 -23.28
C GLU A 155 12.91 -4.07 -23.16
N ARG A 156 13.80 -4.91 -23.70
CA ARG A 156 13.69 -6.37 -23.56
C ARG A 156 13.71 -6.77 -22.09
N LEU A 157 14.68 -6.24 -21.33
CA LEU A 157 14.82 -6.51 -19.89
C LEU A 157 13.62 -5.97 -19.09
N LEU A 158 13.10 -4.79 -19.45
CA LEU A 158 11.86 -4.26 -18.86
C LEU A 158 10.68 -5.22 -19.08
N ASN A 159 10.46 -5.67 -20.32
CA ASN A 159 9.40 -6.60 -20.66
C ASN A 159 9.53 -7.93 -19.90
N GLU A 160 10.74 -8.48 -19.80
CA GLU A 160 11.02 -9.69 -19.02
C GLU A 160 10.71 -9.51 -17.53
N LEU A 161 11.13 -8.39 -16.94
CA LEU A 161 10.88 -8.08 -15.53
C LEU A 161 9.38 -7.95 -15.24
N ILE A 162 8.65 -7.17 -16.04
CA ILE A 162 7.22 -6.96 -15.82
C ILE A 162 6.43 -8.23 -16.07
N ARG A 163 6.72 -8.99 -17.12
CA ARG A 163 6.07 -10.28 -17.36
C ARG A 163 6.27 -11.22 -16.17
N LYS A 164 7.51 -11.44 -15.75
CA LYS A 164 7.83 -12.39 -14.68
C LYS A 164 7.35 -11.95 -13.31
N LYS A 165 7.50 -10.67 -12.96
CA LYS A 165 7.21 -10.18 -11.59
C LYS A 165 5.79 -9.67 -11.43
N TRP A 166 5.26 -8.98 -12.42
CA TRP A 166 3.90 -8.47 -12.34
C TRP A 166 2.90 -9.52 -12.79
N GLN A 167 3.00 -9.98 -14.04
CA GLN A 167 1.94 -10.79 -14.68
C GLN A 167 1.91 -12.22 -14.16
N GLU A 168 3.07 -12.86 -14.01
CA GLU A 168 3.16 -14.27 -13.60
C GLU A 168 3.12 -14.48 -12.07
N ASP A 169 3.51 -13.47 -11.29
CA ASP A 169 3.72 -13.61 -9.84
C ASP A 169 2.77 -12.75 -9.01
N LEU A 170 2.89 -11.41 -9.11
CA LEU A 170 2.18 -10.50 -8.22
C LEU A 170 0.68 -10.38 -8.54
N ALA A 171 0.33 -9.99 -9.77
CA ALA A 171 -1.05 -9.68 -10.15
C ALA A 171 -2.03 -10.84 -9.90
N PRO A 172 -1.71 -12.11 -10.22
CA PRO A 172 -2.60 -13.25 -9.95
C PRO A 172 -2.90 -13.48 -8.47
N LYS A 173 -2.02 -12.99 -7.58
CA LYS A 173 -2.17 -13.14 -6.12
C LYS A 173 -2.96 -11.98 -5.50
N LEU A 174 -3.02 -10.84 -6.18
CA LEU A 174 -3.76 -9.67 -5.69
C LEU A 174 -5.27 -9.99 -5.62
N GLY A 175 -5.83 -9.91 -4.41
CA GLY A 175 -7.26 -10.15 -4.17
C GLY A 175 -7.67 -11.62 -4.06
N VAL A 176 -6.73 -12.57 -4.14
CA VAL A 176 -6.99 -14.01 -3.96
C VAL A 176 -6.20 -14.57 -2.79
N GLN A 177 -5.01 -14.03 -2.54
CA GLN A 177 -4.16 -14.39 -1.42
C GLN A 177 -3.98 -13.19 -0.51
N PRO A 178 -3.64 -13.37 0.78
CA PRO A 178 -3.06 -12.32 1.60
C PRO A 178 -2.07 -11.51 0.76
N VAL A 179 -2.20 -10.18 0.78
CA VAL A 179 -1.41 -9.32 -0.14
C VAL A 179 0.04 -9.76 -0.06
N PRO A 180 0.64 -10.14 -1.21
CA PRO A 180 1.88 -10.89 -1.23
C PRO A 180 3.11 -10.04 -0.90
N PHE A 181 2.90 -8.80 -0.46
CA PHE A 181 3.92 -7.87 -0.02
C PHE A 181 3.50 -7.16 1.27
N PRO A 182 4.45 -6.85 2.17
CA PRO A 182 4.17 -6.07 3.37
C PRO A 182 3.68 -4.64 3.07
N LEU A 183 2.83 -4.09 3.95
CA LEU A 183 2.29 -2.73 3.81
C LEU A 183 3.38 -1.64 3.61
N GLN A 184 4.56 -1.83 4.18
CA GLN A 184 5.69 -0.87 4.03
C GLN A 184 6.24 -0.79 2.60
N GLU A 185 5.94 -1.77 1.74
CA GLU A 185 6.35 -1.79 0.34
C GLU A 185 5.35 -1.05 -0.58
N THR A 186 4.25 -0.53 -0.03
CA THR A 186 3.21 0.15 -0.81
C THR A 186 3.73 1.34 -1.60
N TYR A 187 4.68 2.12 -1.06
CA TYR A 187 5.25 3.23 -1.81
C TYR A 187 6.01 2.74 -3.07
N ALA A 188 6.75 1.63 -2.96
CA ALA A 188 7.44 1.04 -4.11
C ALA A 188 6.45 0.49 -5.16
N LEU A 189 5.31 -0.07 -4.72
CA LEU A 189 4.22 -0.44 -5.63
C LEU A 189 3.74 0.76 -6.44
N TYR A 190 3.48 1.88 -5.77
CA TYR A 190 2.95 3.06 -6.45
C TYR A 190 3.97 3.71 -7.37
N GLU A 191 5.24 3.79 -6.97
CA GLU A 191 6.30 4.22 -7.88
C GLU A 191 6.41 3.30 -9.11
N LEU A 192 6.30 1.98 -8.94
CA LEU A 192 6.32 1.01 -10.06
C LEU A 192 5.17 1.24 -11.04
N ILE A 193 3.94 1.38 -10.57
CA ILE A 193 2.80 1.59 -11.49
C ILE A 193 2.87 2.97 -12.15
N HIS A 194 3.34 4.01 -11.44
CA HIS A 194 3.56 5.35 -12.03
C HIS A 194 4.57 5.30 -13.17
N ILE A 195 5.76 4.72 -12.94
CA ILE A 195 6.80 4.70 -13.98
C ILE A 195 6.43 3.85 -15.18
N ILE A 196 5.68 2.76 -15.00
CA ILE A 196 5.20 1.98 -16.15
C ILE A 196 4.19 2.79 -16.95
N ARG A 197 3.12 3.26 -16.31
CA ARG A 197 2.07 4.01 -17.01
C ARG A 197 2.61 5.26 -17.69
N ASP A 198 3.43 6.04 -17.00
CA ASP A 198 3.93 7.32 -17.52
C ASP A 198 4.89 7.16 -18.72
N ASN A 199 5.47 5.96 -18.93
CA ASN A 199 6.45 5.72 -20.01
C ASN A 199 5.95 4.80 -21.13
N THR A 200 5.00 3.91 -20.83
CA THR A 200 4.50 2.90 -21.79
C THR A 200 3.00 3.06 -22.08
N GLY A 201 2.26 3.83 -21.27
CA GLY A 201 0.80 3.95 -21.36
C GLY A 201 0.02 2.81 -20.71
N VAL A 202 0.68 1.72 -20.32
CA VAL A 202 0.02 0.54 -19.73
C VAL A 202 -0.34 0.81 -18.26
N ASP A 203 -1.62 0.63 -17.89
CA ASP A 203 -2.06 0.68 -16.49
C ASP A 203 -2.01 -0.73 -15.87
N LEU A 204 -0.98 -0.99 -15.07
CA LEU A 204 -0.81 -2.27 -14.39
C LEU A 204 -1.99 -2.65 -13.47
N ARG A 205 -2.77 -1.66 -13.01
CA ARG A 205 -3.96 -1.92 -12.17
C ARG A 205 -5.04 -2.71 -12.91
N ASP A 206 -5.05 -2.71 -14.23
CA ASP A 206 -6.09 -3.41 -15.02
C ASP A 206 -6.11 -4.92 -14.76
N SER A 207 -4.95 -5.50 -14.49
CA SER A 207 -4.81 -6.91 -14.11
C SER A 207 -5.33 -7.25 -12.71
N ALA A 208 -5.62 -6.24 -11.87
CA ALA A 208 -6.01 -6.42 -10.46
C ALA A 208 -6.98 -5.32 -9.97
N ARG A 209 -7.97 -4.94 -10.79
CA ARG A 209 -8.85 -3.76 -10.52
C ARG A 209 -9.56 -3.82 -9.17
N ALA A 210 -10.06 -4.99 -8.78
CA ALA A 210 -10.79 -5.16 -7.52
C ALA A 210 -9.91 -4.85 -6.30
N PHE A 211 -8.65 -5.31 -6.33
CA PHE A 211 -7.67 -4.99 -5.31
C PHE A 211 -7.42 -3.48 -5.25
N PHE A 212 -7.08 -2.84 -6.37
CA PHE A 212 -6.78 -1.41 -6.40
C PHE A 212 -7.98 -0.52 -6.05
N LYS A 213 -9.20 -1.02 -6.22
CA LYS A 213 -10.41 -0.33 -5.79
C LYS A 213 -10.55 -0.28 -4.28
N THR A 214 -10.27 -1.38 -3.57
CA THR A 214 -10.45 -1.44 -2.11
C THR A 214 -9.19 -1.05 -1.32
N PHE A 215 -8.03 -1.10 -1.97
CA PHE A 215 -6.73 -0.89 -1.34
C PHE A 215 -6.55 0.50 -0.68
N PRO A 216 -7.03 1.63 -1.23
CA PRO A 216 -6.95 2.92 -0.54
C PRO A 216 -7.67 2.93 0.81
N ALA A 217 -8.86 2.32 0.88
CA ALA A 217 -9.63 2.19 2.12
C ALA A 217 -8.88 1.34 3.15
N TYR A 218 -8.35 0.19 2.70
CA TYR A 218 -7.50 -0.68 3.52
C TYR A 218 -6.29 0.08 4.08
N HIS A 219 -5.56 0.81 3.23
CA HIS A 219 -4.35 1.52 3.62
C HIS A 219 -4.64 2.59 4.67
N MET A 220 -5.73 3.34 4.53
CA MET A 220 -6.16 4.32 5.55
C MET A 220 -6.52 3.65 6.88
N LEU A 221 -7.30 2.56 6.84
CA LEU A 221 -7.70 1.82 8.03
C LEU A 221 -6.53 1.09 8.69
N ALA A 222 -5.47 0.78 7.95
CA ALA A 222 -4.25 0.14 8.43
C ALA A 222 -3.29 1.13 9.14
N HIS A 223 -3.83 2.16 9.81
CA HIS A 223 -3.13 3.05 10.72
C HIS A 223 -3.73 2.97 12.11
N TYR A 224 -2.88 3.03 13.15
CA TYR A 224 -3.38 3.22 14.50
C TYR A 224 -4.08 4.59 14.63
N PRO A 225 -5.15 4.70 15.45
CA PRO A 225 -5.91 5.94 15.56
C PRO A 225 -5.13 7.15 16.05
N ALA A 226 -4.35 6.99 17.12
CA ALA A 226 -3.61 8.10 17.71
C ALA A 226 -2.48 8.55 16.80
N SER A 227 -2.34 9.87 16.63
CA SER A 227 -1.13 10.45 16.07
C SER A 227 0.06 10.23 17.00
N TYR A 228 1.24 10.19 16.39
CA TYR A 228 2.50 10.15 17.10
C TYR A 228 3.22 11.49 16.92
N PRO A 229 3.36 12.30 17.99
CA PRO A 229 4.03 13.59 17.90
C PRO A 229 5.54 13.41 17.76
N ALA A 230 6.16 14.22 16.92
CA ALA A 230 7.61 14.29 16.77
C ALA A 230 8.06 15.74 16.48
N GLY A 231 9.37 15.97 16.45
CA GLY A 231 9.92 17.34 16.39
C GLY A 231 9.56 18.13 15.12
N GLU A 232 9.33 17.45 13.99
CA GLU A 232 9.07 18.08 12.69
C GLU A 232 7.58 18.16 12.31
N ASN A 233 6.81 17.15 12.71
CA ASN A 233 5.38 17.01 12.45
C ASN A 233 4.83 15.84 13.27
N ASP A 234 3.51 15.70 13.28
CA ASP A 234 2.87 14.48 13.77
C ASP A 234 2.93 13.40 12.68
N PHE A 235 2.86 12.14 13.11
CA PHE A 235 2.85 10.99 12.22
C PHE A 235 1.61 10.14 12.44
N ARG A 236 1.03 9.64 11.35
CA ARG A 236 0.11 8.49 11.42
C ARG A 236 0.94 7.24 11.35
N ILE A 237 0.77 6.37 12.34
CA ILE A 237 1.60 5.17 12.45
C ILE A 237 0.90 4.01 11.73
N PRO A 238 1.45 3.52 10.61
CA PRO A 238 0.90 2.35 9.95
C PRO A 238 1.06 1.13 10.86
N VAL A 239 0.08 0.24 10.80
CA VAL A 239 0.03 -0.93 11.65
C VAL A 239 1.27 -1.82 11.47
N SER A 240 1.77 -2.40 12.57
CA SER A 240 2.89 -3.34 12.52
C SER A 240 2.70 -4.53 13.45
N GLY A 241 3.08 -5.73 13.00
CA GLY A 241 2.98 -6.95 13.82
C GLY A 241 3.93 -6.98 15.03
N THR A 242 4.90 -6.06 15.12
CA THR A 242 5.97 -6.12 16.11
C THR A 242 5.55 -5.62 17.50
N GLY A 243 4.67 -4.60 17.56
CA GLY A 243 4.31 -3.91 18.80
C GLY A 243 5.48 -3.15 19.45
N LYS A 244 6.49 -2.76 18.65
CA LYS A 244 7.65 -1.94 19.07
C LYS A 244 7.35 -0.44 18.88
N GLU A 245 8.32 0.40 19.23
CA GLU A 245 8.28 1.83 18.93
C GLU A 245 7.99 2.09 17.44
N PRO A 246 7.24 3.16 17.12
CA PRO A 246 6.93 3.50 15.73
C PRO A 246 8.18 3.83 14.91
N ASP A 247 8.29 3.24 13.72
CA ASP A 247 9.28 3.62 12.73
C ASP A 247 8.77 4.83 11.93
N LEU A 248 9.34 6.00 12.19
CA LEU A 248 8.94 7.26 11.55
C LEU A 248 9.31 7.30 10.07
N ARG A 249 10.37 6.61 9.64
CA ARG A 249 10.71 6.50 8.22
C ARG A 249 9.65 5.70 7.48
N ARG A 250 9.18 4.60 8.08
CA ARG A 250 8.06 3.82 7.57
C ARG A 250 6.77 4.65 7.53
N ALA A 251 6.50 5.46 8.54
CA ALA A 251 5.34 6.35 8.54
C ALA A 251 5.42 7.39 7.41
N SER A 252 6.58 8.01 7.19
CA SER A 252 6.81 8.90 6.04
C SER A 252 6.59 8.21 4.69
N LEU A 253 7.11 6.99 4.52
CA LEU A 253 6.91 6.25 3.26
C LEU A 253 5.44 5.81 3.07
N SER A 254 4.73 5.49 4.15
CA SER A 254 3.30 5.19 4.10
C SER A 254 2.50 6.42 3.65
N ARG A 255 2.82 7.61 4.19
CA ARG A 255 2.24 8.87 3.70
C ARG A 255 2.63 9.18 2.25
N ALA A 256 3.89 8.95 1.86
CA ALA A 256 4.32 9.11 0.47
C ALA A 256 3.53 8.19 -0.47
N ALA A 257 3.20 6.97 -0.03
CA ALA A 257 2.33 6.05 -0.74
C ALA A 257 0.93 6.65 -0.94
N GLU A 258 0.31 7.18 0.11
CA GLU A 258 -0.99 7.84 0.04
C GLU A 258 -0.98 9.05 -0.92
N LEU A 259 0.03 9.91 -0.85
CA LEU A 259 0.16 11.03 -1.78
C LEU A 259 0.30 10.54 -3.23
N SER A 260 1.09 9.48 -3.44
CA SER A 260 1.27 8.88 -4.76
C SER A 260 0.02 8.16 -5.28
N MET A 261 -0.83 7.62 -4.39
CA MET A 261 -2.16 7.06 -4.74
C MET A 261 -3.04 8.13 -5.35
N VAL A 262 -3.18 9.26 -4.65
CA VAL A 262 -3.98 10.40 -5.11
C VAL A 262 -3.42 10.94 -6.43
N ALA A 263 -2.11 11.10 -6.53
CA ALA A 263 -1.47 11.57 -7.76
C ALA A 263 -1.61 10.59 -8.95
N TYR A 264 -1.84 9.30 -8.69
CA TYR A 264 -2.04 8.31 -9.74
C TYR A 264 -3.43 8.47 -10.38
N ASP A 265 -4.47 8.57 -9.57
CA ASP A 265 -5.86 8.60 -10.03
C ASP A 265 -6.68 9.58 -9.18
N THR A 266 -6.66 10.83 -9.61
CA THR A 266 -7.24 11.96 -8.86
C THR A 266 -8.77 11.95 -8.87
N ASN A 267 -9.36 11.19 -9.78
CA ASN A 267 -10.81 11.18 -10.02
C ASN A 267 -11.51 9.99 -9.36
N ALA A 268 -10.76 8.96 -8.96
CA ALA A 268 -11.31 7.85 -8.18
C ALA A 268 -11.87 8.36 -6.84
N ILE A 269 -13.07 7.90 -6.47
CA ILE A 269 -13.75 8.29 -5.23
C ILE A 269 -12.87 7.91 -4.03
N GLU A 270 -12.25 6.75 -4.08
CA GLU A 270 -11.38 6.22 -3.04
C GLU A 270 -10.15 7.12 -2.84
N SER A 271 -9.56 7.63 -3.94
CA SER A 271 -8.48 8.62 -3.87
C SER A 271 -8.94 9.96 -3.28
N GLN A 272 -10.18 10.39 -3.51
CA GLN A 272 -10.68 11.63 -2.92
C GLN A 272 -10.82 11.55 -1.40
N PHE A 273 -11.17 10.37 -0.85
CA PHE A 273 -11.13 10.16 0.60
C PHE A 273 -9.70 10.17 1.15
N VAL A 274 -8.75 9.56 0.43
CA VAL A 274 -7.32 9.65 0.78
C VAL A 274 -6.84 11.11 0.73
N GLN A 275 -7.28 11.90 -0.24
CA GLN A 275 -6.95 13.33 -0.31
C GLN A 275 -7.48 14.09 0.92
N GLY A 276 -8.73 13.85 1.32
CA GLY A 276 -9.28 14.45 2.54
C GLY A 276 -8.58 14.00 3.82
N TRP A 277 -8.03 12.79 3.83
CA TRP A 277 -7.17 12.30 4.91
C TRP A 277 -5.82 13.04 4.94
N LEU A 278 -5.22 13.30 3.78
CA LEU A 278 -3.88 13.89 3.63
C LEU A 278 -3.81 15.40 3.86
N ILE A 279 -4.92 16.13 3.69
CA ILE A 279 -4.95 17.61 3.73
C ILE A 279 -4.65 18.22 5.10
N ASN A 280 -4.59 17.42 6.16
CA ASN A 280 -4.30 17.91 7.50
C ASN A 280 -2.80 18.27 7.64
N ASP A 281 -2.54 19.58 7.81
CA ASP A 281 -1.21 20.17 7.87
C ASP A 281 -0.35 19.70 9.06
N ARG A 282 -0.94 19.13 10.12
CA ARG A 282 -0.14 18.60 11.23
C ARG A 282 0.72 17.40 10.81
N PHE A 283 0.31 16.70 9.75
CA PHE A 283 1.01 15.53 9.19
C PHE A 283 1.88 15.87 7.97
N LEU A 284 2.00 17.14 7.60
CA LEU A 284 2.88 17.58 6.51
C LEU A 284 4.31 17.10 6.79
N MET A 285 4.93 16.36 5.87
CA MET A 285 6.30 15.88 6.10
C MET A 285 7.30 17.03 5.95
N ARG A 286 7.80 17.53 7.08
CA ARG A 286 8.69 18.71 7.13
C ARG A 286 10.16 18.34 7.19
N GLY A 287 10.49 17.12 7.62
CA GLY A 287 11.85 16.65 7.77
C GLY A 287 12.65 16.47 6.48
N PRO A 288 13.99 16.34 6.59
CA PRO A 288 14.85 16.10 5.44
C PRO A 288 14.57 14.78 4.73
N PHE A 289 14.01 13.78 5.42
CA PHE A 289 13.58 12.55 4.76
C PHE A 289 12.29 12.74 3.96
N GLY A 290 11.26 13.33 4.57
CA GLY A 290 9.91 13.35 4.01
C GLY A 290 9.58 14.55 3.12
N ALA A 291 10.23 15.70 3.29
CA ALA A 291 9.96 16.90 2.50
C ALA A 291 10.12 16.70 0.97
N PRO A 292 11.13 15.96 0.46
CA PRO A 292 11.20 15.65 -0.97
C PRO A 292 9.98 14.88 -1.50
N TYR A 293 9.44 13.95 -0.70
CA TYR A 293 8.26 13.16 -1.06
C TYR A 293 6.98 13.97 -1.01
N GLU A 294 6.82 14.79 0.03
CA GLU A 294 5.67 15.70 0.16
C GLU A 294 5.63 16.65 -1.02
N LEU A 295 6.77 17.26 -1.38
CA LEU A 295 6.86 18.15 -2.53
C LEU A 295 6.59 17.43 -3.85
N LEU A 296 7.15 16.24 -4.06
CA LEU A 296 7.02 15.49 -5.32
C LEU A 296 5.56 15.11 -5.62
N TRP A 297 4.80 14.68 -4.61
CA TRP A 297 3.51 14.04 -4.81
C TRP A 297 2.30 14.88 -4.42
N ALA A 298 2.42 15.73 -3.39
CA ALA A 298 1.25 16.42 -2.87
C ALA A 298 0.65 17.38 -3.89
N ASN A 299 -0.68 17.38 -3.97
CA ASN A 299 -1.43 18.39 -4.69
C ASN A 299 -2.51 18.97 -3.75
N PRO A 300 -2.20 20.06 -3.00
CA PRO A 300 -3.14 20.63 -2.03
C PRO A 300 -4.38 21.24 -2.69
N TYR A 301 -4.35 21.47 -4.01
CA TYR A 301 -5.43 22.09 -4.75
C TYR A 301 -6.48 21.09 -5.24
N GLN A 302 -6.25 19.80 -5.04
CA GLN A 302 -7.24 18.78 -5.37
C GLN A 302 -8.31 18.70 -4.29
N PRO A 303 -9.61 18.72 -4.67
CA PRO A 303 -10.68 18.52 -3.72
C PRO A 303 -10.57 17.11 -3.13
N GLY A 304 -10.83 16.99 -1.84
CA GLY A 304 -10.94 15.73 -1.12
C GLY A 304 -12.33 15.57 -0.52
N LEU A 305 -12.77 14.33 -0.38
CA LEU A 305 -13.96 13.98 0.39
C LEU A 305 -13.57 13.81 1.86
N SER A 306 -14.48 14.16 2.77
CA SER A 306 -14.25 13.93 4.20
C SER A 306 -14.13 12.43 4.47
N TYR A 307 -12.98 12.01 5.01
CA TYR A 307 -12.73 10.62 5.38
C TYR A 307 -13.63 10.11 6.51
N PHE A 308 -14.35 11.00 7.23
CA PHE A 308 -15.36 10.60 8.21
C PHE A 308 -16.53 9.82 7.61
N HIS A 309 -16.74 9.89 6.29
CA HIS A 309 -17.75 9.08 5.59
C HIS A 309 -17.22 7.72 5.13
N MET A 310 -15.95 7.42 5.35
CA MET A 310 -15.39 6.10 5.03
C MET A 310 -15.91 5.06 6.02
N PRO A 311 -16.16 3.81 5.56
CA PRO A 311 -16.52 2.71 6.44
C PRO A 311 -15.52 2.52 7.57
N LEU A 312 -16.03 2.24 8.76
CA LEU A 312 -15.22 1.93 9.95
C LEU A 312 -14.80 0.45 10.01
N VAL A 313 -15.28 -0.36 9.07
CA VAL A 313 -15.01 -1.79 8.97
C VAL A 313 -14.44 -2.07 7.59
N PHE A 314 -13.33 -2.81 7.55
CA PHE A 314 -12.80 -3.42 6.35
C PHE A 314 -12.67 -4.92 6.60
N HIS A 315 -13.47 -5.70 5.86
CA HIS A 315 -13.39 -7.15 5.83
C HIS A 315 -13.09 -7.60 4.41
N ASP A 316 -12.01 -8.34 4.24
CA ASP A 316 -11.64 -8.96 2.98
C ASP A 316 -11.56 -10.49 3.18
N PRO A 317 -12.63 -11.23 2.80
CA PRO A 317 -12.69 -12.67 2.98
C PRO A 317 -11.62 -13.44 2.21
N ALA A 318 -11.21 -12.94 1.03
CA ALA A 318 -10.22 -13.62 0.20
C ALA A 318 -8.85 -13.65 0.89
N THR A 319 -8.53 -12.60 1.64
CA THR A 319 -7.24 -12.46 2.34
C THR A 319 -7.33 -12.75 3.84
N GLY A 320 -8.54 -12.95 4.37
CA GLY A 320 -8.75 -13.20 5.80
C GLY A 320 -8.46 -11.98 6.67
N ARG A 321 -8.58 -10.77 6.11
CA ARG A 321 -8.23 -9.53 6.82
C ARG A 321 -9.46 -8.87 7.36
N LEU A 322 -9.35 -8.43 8.61
CA LEU A 322 -10.39 -7.67 9.28
C LEU A 322 -9.78 -6.51 10.04
N ILE A 323 -10.22 -5.29 9.73
CA ILE A 323 -9.89 -4.08 10.48
C ILE A 323 -11.19 -3.39 10.89
N LEU A 324 -11.30 -3.04 12.17
CA LEU A 324 -12.40 -2.26 12.72
C LEU A 324 -11.86 -1.02 13.42
N ARG A 325 -12.66 0.05 13.39
CA ARG A 325 -12.49 1.26 14.17
C ARG A 325 -13.81 1.64 14.85
N SER A 326 -13.74 2.28 16.01
CA SER A 326 -14.93 2.87 16.64
C SER A 326 -15.33 4.21 16.03
N SER A 327 -14.35 4.98 15.53
CA SER A 327 -14.52 6.25 14.83
C SER A 327 -13.24 6.61 14.04
N TRP A 328 -13.25 7.74 13.35
CA TRP A 328 -12.09 8.32 12.70
C TRP A 328 -11.28 9.28 13.58
N GLU A 329 -11.69 9.44 14.84
CA GLU A 329 -11.02 10.26 15.85
C GLU A 329 -9.74 9.58 16.37
N GLU A 330 -8.89 10.36 17.07
CA GLU A 330 -7.60 9.88 17.58
C GLU A 330 -7.72 9.00 18.83
N ASP A 331 -8.80 9.14 19.58
CA ASP A 331 -9.13 8.33 20.76
C ASP A 331 -9.87 7.04 20.41
N ALA A 332 -10.09 6.78 19.12
CA ALA A 332 -10.83 5.61 18.66
C ALA A 332 -10.18 4.31 19.14
N GLN A 333 -11.03 3.32 19.44
CA GLN A 333 -10.59 1.94 19.52
C GLN A 333 -10.36 1.40 18.10
N TRP A 334 -9.37 0.54 17.95
CA TRP A 334 -9.06 -0.10 16.67
C TRP A 334 -8.75 -1.58 16.89
N PHE A 335 -9.25 -2.44 16.02
CA PHE A 335 -8.97 -3.87 16.02
C PHE A 335 -8.44 -4.29 14.66
N GLY A 336 -7.43 -5.15 14.64
CA GLY A 336 -6.94 -5.75 13.41
C GLY A 336 -6.64 -7.22 13.59
N HIS A 337 -7.20 -8.02 12.69
CA HIS A 337 -6.83 -9.41 12.44
C HIS A 337 -6.16 -9.48 11.07
N LEU A 338 -4.82 -9.58 11.08
CA LEU A 338 -3.98 -9.39 9.90
C LEU A 338 -2.82 -10.39 9.95
N GLU A 339 -2.55 -11.09 8.85
CA GLU A 339 -1.28 -11.81 8.59
C GLU A 339 -0.78 -12.66 9.79
N GLY A 340 -1.69 -13.44 10.39
CA GLY A 340 -1.37 -14.36 11.48
C GLY A 340 -1.23 -13.72 12.86
N TRP A 341 -1.47 -12.41 13.00
CA TRP A 341 -1.53 -11.72 14.28
C TRP A 341 -2.87 -11.01 14.49
N THR A 342 -3.17 -10.73 15.74
CA THR A 342 -4.37 -10.00 16.14
C THR A 342 -3.98 -8.96 17.17
N GLN A 343 -4.45 -7.74 16.98
CA GLN A 343 -4.14 -6.60 17.84
C GLN A 343 -5.39 -5.79 18.13
N LEU A 344 -5.40 -5.21 19.33
CA LEU A 344 -6.32 -4.18 19.76
C LEU A 344 -5.51 -2.93 20.04
N PHE A 345 -5.99 -1.78 19.63
CA PHE A 345 -5.51 -0.48 20.08
C PHE A 345 -6.60 0.16 20.92
N GLU A 346 -6.26 0.47 22.16
CA GLU A 346 -7.17 1.03 23.14
C GLU A 346 -6.36 1.86 24.14
N ASN A 347 -6.92 2.99 24.60
CA ASN A 347 -6.29 3.88 25.58
C ASN A 347 -4.86 4.28 25.20
N GLY A 348 -4.64 4.56 23.90
CA GLY A 348 -3.35 5.00 23.37
C GLY A 348 -2.29 3.90 23.25
N ARG A 349 -2.64 2.61 23.41
CA ARG A 349 -1.68 1.51 23.46
C ARG A 349 -2.09 0.32 22.58
N ILE A 350 -1.09 -0.36 22.03
CA ILE A 350 -1.25 -1.61 21.26
C ILE A 350 -1.22 -2.80 22.22
N VAL A 351 -2.24 -3.64 22.15
CA VAL A 351 -2.38 -4.90 22.92
C VAL A 351 -2.41 -6.06 21.93
N LYS A 352 -1.51 -7.04 22.09
CA LYS A 352 -1.52 -8.27 21.31
C LYS A 352 -2.61 -9.21 21.83
N VAL A 353 -3.50 -9.66 20.95
CA VAL A 353 -4.62 -10.55 21.28
C VAL A 353 -4.34 -11.94 20.74
N ARG A 354 -4.57 -12.97 21.56
CA ARG A 354 -4.52 -14.37 21.10
C ARG A 354 -5.94 -14.80 20.73
N SER A 355 -6.28 -14.77 19.45
CA SER A 355 -7.63 -14.98 18.92
C SER A 355 -8.25 -16.35 19.27
N ARG A 356 -7.43 -17.37 19.53
CA ARG A 356 -7.85 -18.73 19.92
C ARG A 356 -8.00 -18.94 21.43
N THR A 357 -7.80 -17.90 22.24
CA THR A 357 -7.95 -17.95 23.71
C THR A 357 -9.24 -17.26 24.14
N LYS A 358 -9.67 -17.51 25.38
CA LYS A 358 -10.80 -16.76 25.97
C LYS A 358 -10.43 -15.28 26.06
N GLN A 359 -11.21 -14.43 25.41
CA GLN A 359 -11.03 -12.98 25.30
C GLN A 359 -12.41 -12.33 25.30
N PRO A 360 -12.71 -11.30 26.09
CA PRO A 360 -14.04 -10.69 26.06
C PRO A 360 -14.41 -10.22 24.64
N PRO A 361 -15.70 -10.30 24.22
CA PRO A 361 -16.13 -9.72 22.96
C PRO A 361 -15.80 -8.24 22.89
N VAL A 362 -15.35 -7.78 21.72
CA VAL A 362 -14.97 -6.39 21.50
C VAL A 362 -16.05 -5.72 20.65
N ARG A 363 -16.62 -4.62 21.13
CA ARG A 363 -17.65 -3.86 20.39
C ARG A 363 -17.03 -2.56 19.87
N MET A 364 -17.22 -2.27 18.60
CA MET A 364 -16.74 -1.04 17.95
C MET A 364 -17.83 -0.50 17.03
N GLY A 365 -18.52 0.55 17.48
CA GLY A 365 -19.63 1.14 16.73
C GLY A 365 -20.74 0.11 16.44
N GLU A 366 -21.04 -0.11 15.16
CA GLU A 366 -22.06 -1.07 14.73
C GLU A 366 -21.53 -2.51 14.52
N ALA A 367 -20.26 -2.76 14.82
CA ALA A 367 -19.65 -4.07 14.66
C ALA A 367 -19.21 -4.67 16.01
N MET A 368 -19.24 -6.00 16.10
CA MET A 368 -18.75 -6.76 17.25
C MET A 368 -17.83 -7.87 16.80
N VAL A 369 -16.69 -8.02 17.49
CA VAL A 369 -15.77 -9.14 17.33
C VAL A 369 -15.97 -10.13 18.47
N VAL A 370 -16.23 -11.39 18.12
CA VAL A 370 -16.33 -12.51 19.04
C VAL A 370 -15.18 -13.47 18.79
N PHE A 371 -14.48 -13.88 19.85
CA PHE A 371 -13.37 -14.82 19.75
C PHE A 371 -13.84 -16.26 19.93
N ALA A 372 -13.50 -17.14 19.00
CA ALA A 372 -13.87 -18.56 19.04
C ALA A 372 -13.44 -19.25 20.35
N GLY A 373 -12.35 -18.78 20.98
CA GLY A 373 -11.85 -19.28 22.26
C GLY A 373 -12.83 -19.12 23.44
N ASN A 374 -13.84 -18.24 23.35
CA ASN A 374 -14.90 -18.11 24.36
C ASN A 374 -15.95 -19.23 24.31
N GLY A 375 -15.88 -20.09 23.31
CA GLY A 375 -16.95 -21.00 22.95
C GLY A 375 -17.84 -20.40 21.86
N LEU A 376 -18.47 -21.29 21.11
CA LEU A 376 -19.26 -20.97 19.92
C LEU A 376 -20.75 -20.73 20.24
N ARG A 377 -21.02 -20.12 21.40
CA ARG A 377 -22.36 -19.69 21.82
C ARG A 377 -22.27 -18.30 22.42
N PHE A 378 -23.02 -17.35 21.89
CA PHE A 378 -23.02 -15.96 22.34
C PHE A 378 -24.35 -15.29 22.04
N ARG A 379 -24.56 -14.08 22.57
CA ARG A 379 -25.67 -13.21 22.19
C ARG A 379 -25.16 -12.04 21.36
N GLY A 380 -25.66 -11.92 20.14
CA GLY A 380 -25.47 -10.78 19.26
C GLY A 380 -26.58 -9.73 19.43
N GLY A 381 -26.48 -8.61 18.71
CA GLY A 381 -27.59 -7.65 18.56
C GLY A 381 -27.96 -6.78 19.77
N SER A 382 -27.35 -6.97 20.95
CA SER A 382 -27.56 -6.04 22.08
C SER A 382 -26.83 -4.71 21.84
N GLY A 383 -27.50 -3.77 21.17
CA GLY A 383 -27.00 -2.44 20.81
C GLY A 383 -27.34 -2.04 19.37
N ASN A 384 -26.69 -1.00 18.84
CA ASN A 384 -26.87 -0.55 17.45
C ASN A 384 -26.18 -1.44 16.41
N GLY A 385 -25.46 -2.48 16.85
CA GLY A 385 -24.60 -3.27 15.97
C GLY A 385 -25.32 -4.37 15.20
N SER A 386 -25.22 -4.31 13.87
CA SER A 386 -25.78 -5.28 12.92
C SER A 386 -24.76 -6.25 12.36
N GLU A 387 -23.46 -6.06 12.59
CA GLU A 387 -22.41 -6.95 12.07
C GLU A 387 -21.63 -7.61 13.20
N VAL A 388 -21.49 -8.94 13.12
CA VAL A 388 -20.70 -9.74 14.05
C VAL A 388 -19.65 -10.54 13.30
N PHE A 389 -18.40 -10.35 13.70
CA PHE A 389 -17.26 -11.09 13.19
C PHE A 389 -16.81 -12.12 14.23
N VAL A 390 -16.88 -13.39 13.89
CA VAL A 390 -16.33 -14.47 14.73
C VAL A 390 -14.92 -14.79 14.24
N VAL A 391 -13.91 -14.52 15.06
CA VAL A 391 -12.49 -14.66 14.69
C VAL A 391 -11.82 -15.82 15.43
N GLY A 392 -10.79 -16.39 14.80
CA GLY A 392 -9.99 -17.48 15.38
C GLY A 392 -10.53 -18.88 15.10
N LEU A 393 -11.42 -19.01 14.11
CA LEU A 393 -11.90 -20.29 13.60
C LEU A 393 -10.82 -20.99 12.76
N THR A 394 -11.06 -22.25 12.40
CA THR A 394 -10.25 -22.95 11.39
C THR A 394 -10.54 -22.34 10.01
N PRO A 395 -9.52 -21.84 9.28
CA PRO A 395 -9.72 -21.29 7.94
C PRO A 395 -10.32 -22.31 6.98
N SER A 396 -11.21 -21.85 6.09
CA SER A 396 -11.88 -22.68 5.07
C SER A 396 -12.70 -23.86 5.61
N GLN A 397 -12.93 -23.92 6.92
CA GLN A 397 -13.80 -24.93 7.54
C GLN A 397 -15.26 -24.48 7.46
N GLU A 398 -16.16 -25.42 7.21
CA GLU A 398 -17.60 -25.20 7.21
C GLU A 398 -18.18 -25.31 8.62
N TYR A 399 -19.10 -24.40 8.94
CA TYR A 399 -19.78 -24.33 10.22
C TYR A 399 -21.29 -24.23 10.03
N GLU A 400 -22.03 -24.96 10.86
CA GLU A 400 -23.48 -24.85 11.02
C GLU A 400 -23.77 -23.71 12.00
N ILE A 401 -24.63 -22.77 11.58
CA ILE A 401 -24.98 -21.56 12.32
C ILE A 401 -26.47 -21.59 12.63
N GLU A 402 -26.77 -21.50 13.92
CA GLU A 402 -28.12 -21.41 14.48
C GLU A 402 -28.28 -20.01 15.09
N MET A 403 -29.25 -19.24 14.60
CA MET A 403 -29.58 -17.91 15.10
C MET A 403 -31.06 -17.87 15.48
N ASP A 404 -31.39 -17.22 16.60
CA ASP A 404 -32.80 -17.04 16.99
C ASP A 404 -33.60 -16.41 15.84
N ASP A 405 -34.82 -16.93 15.62
CA ASP A 405 -35.77 -16.48 14.59
C ASP A 405 -35.27 -16.58 13.13
N ARG A 406 -34.26 -17.40 12.86
CA ARG A 406 -33.80 -17.74 11.50
C ARG A 406 -33.65 -19.24 11.31
N GLU A 407 -33.81 -19.68 10.08
CA GLU A 407 -33.44 -21.04 9.70
C GLU A 407 -31.94 -21.25 9.89
N MET A 408 -31.58 -22.45 10.33
CA MET A 408 -30.19 -22.87 10.44
C MET A 408 -29.56 -22.92 9.05
N PHE A 409 -28.32 -22.44 8.94
CA PHE A 409 -27.60 -22.41 7.67
C PHE A 409 -26.13 -22.74 7.88
N GLU A 410 -25.47 -23.16 6.80
CA GLU A 410 -24.04 -23.46 6.79
C GLU A 410 -23.27 -22.28 6.18
N GLN A 411 -22.10 -22.00 6.73
CA GLN A 411 -21.19 -20.99 6.18
C GLN A 411 -19.74 -21.43 6.39
N THR A 412 -18.93 -21.25 5.35
CA THR A 412 -17.48 -21.49 5.43
C THR A 412 -16.77 -20.28 6.04
N ALA A 413 -15.90 -20.53 7.01
CA ALA A 413 -14.98 -19.49 7.50
C ALA A 413 -13.99 -19.11 6.40
N ASP A 414 -13.66 -17.83 6.33
CA ASP A 414 -12.79 -17.30 5.28
C ASP A 414 -11.31 -17.73 5.42
N ALA A 415 -10.43 -17.18 4.57
CA ALA A 415 -9.00 -17.51 4.58
C ALA A 415 -8.29 -17.17 5.90
N GLY A 416 -8.86 -16.29 6.72
CA GLY A 416 -8.37 -15.91 8.04
C GLY A 416 -9.03 -16.68 9.19
N GLY A 417 -9.98 -17.56 8.89
CA GLY A 417 -10.79 -18.19 9.93
C GLY A 417 -11.78 -17.19 10.56
N ILE A 418 -12.42 -16.38 9.73
CA ILE A 418 -13.44 -15.41 10.14
C ILE A 418 -14.80 -15.81 9.55
N LEU A 419 -15.85 -15.75 10.38
CA LEU A 419 -17.23 -15.71 9.92
C LEU A 419 -17.80 -14.30 10.10
N SER A 420 -18.46 -13.77 9.07
CA SER A 420 -19.20 -12.51 9.13
C SER A 420 -20.69 -12.81 9.16
N LEU A 421 -21.37 -12.34 10.20
CA LEU A 421 -22.79 -12.59 10.48
C LEU A 421 -23.55 -11.27 10.57
N SER A 422 -24.65 -11.16 9.84
CA SER A 422 -25.56 -10.00 9.93
C SER A 422 -26.71 -10.28 10.88
N ILE A 423 -26.80 -9.51 11.97
CA ILE A 423 -27.82 -9.64 13.01
C ILE A 423 -28.78 -8.45 12.96
N SER A 424 -30.08 -8.71 13.14
CA SER A 424 -31.10 -7.67 13.14
C SER A 424 -30.88 -6.68 14.29
N LYS A 425 -30.99 -5.37 14.01
CA LYS A 425 -30.79 -4.32 15.02
C LYS A 425 -31.87 -4.41 16.13
N GLY A 426 -31.47 -4.20 17.38
CA GLY A 426 -32.39 -3.95 18.51
C GLY A 426 -32.89 -5.17 19.30
N ALA A 427 -32.75 -6.39 18.79
CA ALA A 427 -33.08 -7.62 19.52
C ALA A 427 -31.80 -8.39 19.89
N ALA A 428 -31.71 -8.88 21.13
CA ALA A 428 -30.63 -9.77 21.53
C ALA A 428 -30.85 -11.14 20.90
N THR A 429 -30.15 -11.45 19.81
CA THR A 429 -30.22 -12.73 19.10
C THR A 429 -29.19 -13.70 19.66
N GLY A 430 -29.64 -14.85 20.16
CA GLY A 430 -28.79 -15.99 20.46
C GLY A 430 -28.16 -16.54 19.18
N VAL A 431 -26.85 -16.80 19.24
CA VAL A 431 -26.11 -17.40 18.14
C VAL A 431 -25.36 -18.61 18.67
N ARG A 432 -25.46 -19.73 17.96
CA ARG A 432 -24.71 -20.95 18.20
C ARG A 432 -24.06 -21.41 16.90
N ILE A 433 -22.77 -21.74 16.98
CA ILE A 433 -21.96 -22.19 15.84
C ILE A 433 -21.41 -23.58 16.17
N ARG A 434 -21.41 -24.49 15.19
CA ARG A 434 -20.86 -25.84 15.31
C ARG A 434 -20.03 -26.16 14.08
N GLU A 435 -18.90 -26.82 14.27
CA GLU A 435 -18.10 -27.31 13.16
C GLU A 435 -18.85 -28.45 12.47
N VAL A 436 -18.99 -28.37 11.15
CA VAL A 436 -19.52 -29.49 10.36
C VAL A 436 -18.43 -30.55 10.28
N ALA A 437 -18.71 -31.74 10.80
CA ALA A 437 -17.76 -32.84 10.73
C ALA A 437 -17.47 -33.16 9.26
N PRO A 438 -16.19 -33.36 8.86
CA PRO A 438 -15.89 -33.75 7.49
C PRO A 438 -16.65 -35.04 7.16
N PRO A 439 -17.20 -35.18 5.94
CA PRO A 439 -17.98 -36.36 5.58
C PRO A 439 -17.14 -37.61 5.87
N HIS A 440 -17.70 -38.51 6.68
CA HIS A 440 -17.07 -39.80 6.98
C HIS A 440 -16.62 -40.43 5.66
N GLN A 441 -15.31 -40.56 5.45
CA GLN A 441 -14.82 -41.45 4.41
C GLN A 441 -15.24 -42.84 4.84
N SER A 442 -16.27 -43.37 4.17
CA SER A 442 -16.67 -44.77 4.29
C SER A 442 -15.40 -45.62 4.22
N PRO A 443 -15.21 -46.59 5.15
CA PRO A 443 -14.04 -47.43 5.10
C PRO A 443 -13.98 -48.07 3.72
N LYS A 444 -12.90 -47.79 2.97
CA LYS A 444 -12.60 -48.53 1.75
C LYS A 444 -12.61 -50.00 2.13
N ASN A 445 -13.63 -50.73 1.68
CA ASN A 445 -13.63 -52.17 1.70
C ASN A 445 -12.32 -52.62 1.06
N ARG A 446 -11.39 -53.08 1.90
CA ARG A 446 -10.23 -53.85 1.45
C ARG A 446 -10.74 -55.22 1.01
N PRO A 447 -10.16 -55.77 -0.07
CA PRO A 447 -10.71 -56.89 -0.83
C PRO A 447 -10.96 -58.15 -0.02
#